data_AF-A0A969P7P1-F1
#
_entry.id   AF-A0A969P7P1-F1
#
_cell.length_a   1.000
_cell.length_b   1.000
_cell.length_c   1.000
_cell.angle_alpha   90.00
_cell.angle_beta   90.00
_cell.angle_gamma   90.00
#
_symmetry.space_group_name_H-M   'P 1'
#
loop_
_entity.id
_entity.type
_entity.pdbx_description
1 polymer ?
#
loop_
_entity_poly.entity_id
_entity_poly.type
_entity_poly.pdbx_seq_one_letter_code
_entity_poly.pdbx_strand_id
1 'polypeptide(L)'
;MNEIPSNDLETDVQQFRGKYTQVPMIFTSRELGIEHKLEMCALTEPQMRSFVEKYLPDYADELLRQLRDRLRELAETPLLLKLLCEIYDQPDPRLFEKVGDLQSKGELFRAVDRKYNTWKTGEGVRTTEKFWKWNKELLGGLAFAMLQADGSPTGKWLQCDRAIAEQILERFLRDRVTAPGEKAKDWLQDLLNHHLLQVAVNPNQIEFRHQLLQDYYAAEYVLLQLKNINDTQLQRNYLNLLKWTEPLAMMAALIPDEIYATRLVKQALEIDWKLGARLAGNVQPKFQKRP
;
A
#
# COMPACT_ATOMS: atom_id res chain seq x y z
N MET A 1 15.86 -0.34 1.84
CA MET A 1 15.88 -0.50 0.38
C MET A 1 16.19 -1.97 0.09
N ASN A 2 15.30 -2.69 -0.60
CA ASN A 2 15.46 -4.14 -0.88
C ASN A 2 15.83 -4.41 -2.35
N GLU A 3 16.35 -3.42 -3.09
CA GLU A 3 16.66 -3.57 -4.52
C GLU A 3 17.89 -2.74 -4.91
N ILE A 4 18.70 -3.28 -5.82
CA ILE A 4 19.78 -2.55 -6.49
C ILE A 4 19.16 -1.82 -7.69
N PRO A 5 19.10 -0.48 -7.69
CA PRO A 5 18.20 0.26 -8.58
C PRO A 5 18.75 0.51 -9.99
N SER A 6 19.98 0.09 -10.33
CA SER A 6 20.56 0.34 -11.67
C SER A 6 21.66 -0.66 -12.05
N ASN A 7 21.87 -0.82 -13.36
CA ASN A 7 22.95 -1.62 -13.94
C ASN A 7 24.36 -1.10 -13.55
N ASP A 8 24.49 0.20 -13.32
CA ASP A 8 25.75 0.82 -12.89
C ASP A 8 26.10 0.37 -11.46
N LEU A 9 25.11 0.36 -10.56
CA LEU A 9 25.28 -0.16 -9.21
C LEU A 9 25.53 -1.68 -9.19
N GLU A 10 24.94 -2.45 -10.10
CA GLU A 10 25.29 -3.87 -10.26
C GLU A 10 26.76 -4.03 -10.64
N THR A 11 27.26 -3.20 -11.57
CA THR A 11 28.67 -3.22 -11.99
C THR A 11 29.59 -2.87 -10.83
N ASP A 12 29.26 -1.85 -10.04
CA ASP A 12 30.03 -1.45 -8.86
C ASP A 12 30.04 -2.55 -7.79
N VAL A 13 28.91 -3.21 -7.56
CA VAL A 13 28.82 -4.35 -6.64
C VAL A 13 29.68 -5.52 -7.14
N GLN A 14 29.68 -5.81 -8.44
CA GLN A 14 30.54 -6.85 -9.02
C GLN A 14 32.03 -6.49 -8.90
N GLN A 15 32.42 -5.24 -9.15
CA GLN A 15 33.80 -4.77 -8.96
C GLN A 15 34.23 -4.85 -7.49
N PHE A 16 33.36 -4.46 -6.57
CA PHE A 16 33.61 -4.55 -5.14
C PHE A 16 33.79 -6.00 -4.69
N ARG A 17 32.95 -6.93 -5.18
CA ARG A 17 33.10 -8.38 -4.95
C ARG A 17 34.42 -8.92 -5.50
N GLY A 18 34.81 -8.51 -6.70
CA GLY A 18 36.08 -8.90 -7.31
C GLY A 18 37.30 -8.42 -6.50
N LYS A 19 37.20 -7.23 -5.88
CA LYS A 19 38.27 -6.66 -5.06
C LYS A 19 38.36 -7.27 -3.66
N TYR A 20 37.25 -7.69 -3.08
CA TYR A 20 37.16 -8.19 -1.70
C TYR A 20 36.60 -9.62 -1.63
N THR A 21 37.32 -10.56 -2.23
CA THR A 21 36.87 -11.97 -2.41
C THR A 21 36.68 -12.75 -1.12
N GLN A 22 37.28 -12.31 0.00
CA GLN A 22 37.21 -12.98 1.30
C GLN A 22 36.19 -12.35 2.27
N VAL A 23 35.54 -11.24 1.88
CA VAL A 23 34.57 -10.56 2.73
C VAL A 23 33.18 -11.13 2.45
N PRO A 24 32.50 -11.74 3.44
CA PRO A 24 31.11 -12.17 3.26
C PRO A 24 30.22 -10.96 2.99
N MET A 25 29.41 -11.02 1.95
CA MET A 25 28.48 -9.95 1.59
C MET A 25 27.06 -10.50 1.55
N ILE A 26 26.14 -9.82 2.23
CA ILE A 26 24.72 -10.17 2.26
C ILE A 26 23.96 -9.07 1.53
N PHE A 27 23.21 -9.46 0.51
CA PHE A 27 22.36 -8.57 -0.26
C PHE A 27 20.91 -9.03 -0.17
N THR A 28 19.99 -8.07 -0.14
CA THR A 28 18.56 -8.31 -0.32
C THR A 28 18.16 -7.81 -1.70
N SER A 29 17.59 -8.67 -2.54
CA SER A 29 17.07 -8.31 -3.86
C SER A 29 15.86 -9.17 -4.23
N ARG A 30 15.04 -8.70 -5.17
CA ARG A 30 13.95 -9.50 -5.76
C ARG A 30 14.45 -10.43 -6.88
N GLU A 31 15.49 -10.05 -7.62
CA GLU A 31 16.13 -10.89 -8.63
C GLU A 31 17.63 -10.58 -8.68
N LEU A 32 18.50 -11.57 -8.46
CA LEU A 32 19.95 -11.47 -8.74
C LEU A 32 20.56 -12.84 -9.10
N GLY A 33 21.62 -12.81 -9.90
CA GLY A 33 22.55 -13.91 -10.15
C GLY A 33 23.55 -14.09 -9.01
N ILE A 34 23.07 -14.44 -7.80
CA ILE A 34 23.93 -14.77 -6.64
C ILE A 34 24.05 -16.29 -6.51
N GLU A 35 25.26 -16.76 -6.16
CA GLU A 35 25.63 -18.17 -5.99
C GLU A 35 24.84 -18.87 -4.87
N HIS A 36 24.70 -18.23 -3.71
CA HIS A 36 23.90 -18.73 -2.60
C HIS A 36 22.69 -17.83 -2.37
N LYS A 37 21.49 -18.41 -2.52
CA LYS A 37 20.21 -17.69 -2.42
C LYS A 37 19.46 -18.17 -1.20
N LEU A 38 19.02 -17.22 -0.39
CA LEU A 38 18.04 -17.43 0.66
C LEU A 38 16.80 -16.63 0.32
N GLU A 39 15.63 -17.24 0.49
CA GLU A 39 14.35 -16.59 0.27
C GLU A 39 13.73 -16.19 1.62
N MET A 40 13.32 -14.94 1.73
CA MET A 40 12.52 -14.49 2.88
C MET A 40 11.10 -15.02 2.71
N CYS A 41 10.80 -16.14 3.36
CA CYS A 41 9.47 -16.74 3.31
C CYS A 41 8.45 -15.95 4.15
N ALA A 42 7.18 -16.09 3.79
CA ALA A 42 6.07 -15.64 4.64
C ALA A 42 6.13 -16.32 6.01
N LEU A 43 5.62 -15.63 7.03
CA LEU A 43 5.56 -16.19 8.38
C LEU A 43 4.62 -17.39 8.42
N THR A 44 5.04 -18.44 9.11
CA THR A 44 4.16 -19.56 9.47
C THR A 44 3.15 -19.11 10.53
N GLU A 45 2.00 -19.79 10.63
CA GLU A 45 0.99 -19.43 11.63
C GLU A 45 1.51 -19.40 13.07
N PRO A 46 2.33 -20.36 13.53
CA PRO A 46 2.95 -20.27 14.86
C PRO A 46 3.84 -19.01 15.04
N GLN A 47 4.56 -18.60 13.99
CA GLN A 47 5.36 -17.37 14.03
C GLN A 47 4.48 -16.12 14.07
N MET A 48 3.38 -16.11 13.32
CA MET A 48 2.40 -15.02 13.35
C MET A 48 1.77 -14.87 14.74
N ARG A 49 1.36 -15.98 15.38
CA ARG A 49 0.84 -15.99 16.75
C ARG A 49 1.86 -15.48 17.76
N SER A 50 3.09 -15.99 17.71
CA SER A 50 4.17 -15.55 18.60
C SER A 50 4.51 -14.06 18.41
N PHE A 51 4.39 -13.52 17.20
CA PHE A 51 4.55 -12.09 16.95
C PHE A 51 3.47 -11.28 17.70
N VAL A 52 2.20 -11.67 17.56
CA VAL A 52 1.07 -11.00 18.23
C VAL A 52 1.21 -11.08 19.75
N GLU A 53 1.53 -12.25 20.29
CA GLU A 53 1.75 -12.47 21.74
C GLU A 53 2.85 -11.56 22.32
N LYS A 54 3.91 -11.32 21.55
CA LYS A 54 5.00 -10.42 21.98
C LYS A 54 4.62 -8.95 21.91
N TYR A 55 3.80 -8.56 20.94
CA TYR A 55 3.43 -7.16 20.73
C TYR A 55 2.25 -6.73 21.62
N LEU A 56 1.34 -7.68 21.93
CA LEU A 56 0.12 -7.46 22.70
C LEU A 56 -0.02 -8.52 23.80
N PRO A 57 0.87 -8.55 24.81
CA PRO A 57 0.90 -9.63 25.81
C PRO A 57 -0.44 -9.80 26.55
N ASP A 58 -1.16 -8.71 26.78
CA ASP A 58 -2.42 -8.71 27.53
C ASP A 58 -3.66 -9.01 26.68
N TYR A 59 -3.55 -8.95 25.36
CA TYR A 59 -4.71 -9.03 24.45
C TYR A 59 -4.55 -9.98 23.25
N ALA A 60 -3.40 -10.64 23.13
CA ALA A 60 -3.09 -11.50 21.99
C ALA A 60 -4.13 -12.59 21.79
N ASP A 61 -4.54 -13.29 22.86
CA ASP A 61 -5.53 -14.36 22.77
C ASP A 61 -6.86 -13.89 22.19
N GLU A 62 -7.32 -12.70 22.60
CA GLU A 62 -8.57 -12.13 22.11
C GLU A 62 -8.47 -11.73 20.64
N LEU A 63 -7.41 -11.03 20.24
CA LEU A 63 -7.17 -10.68 18.83
C LEU A 63 -7.08 -11.94 17.96
N LEU A 64 -6.29 -12.94 18.36
CA LEU A 64 -6.12 -14.19 17.63
C LEU A 64 -7.43 -14.97 17.52
N ARG A 65 -8.25 -14.98 18.57
CA ARG A 65 -9.59 -15.59 18.58
C ARG A 65 -10.56 -14.90 17.62
N GLN A 66 -10.49 -13.58 17.49
CA GLN A 66 -11.31 -12.82 16.54
C GLN A 66 -10.92 -13.07 15.09
N LEU A 67 -9.63 -13.19 14.80
CA LEU A 67 -9.11 -13.41 13.44
C LEU A 67 -9.34 -14.83 12.93
N ARG A 68 -9.38 -15.84 13.82
CA ARG A 68 -9.55 -17.25 13.46
C ARG A 68 -8.59 -17.66 12.33
N ASP A 69 -9.11 -18.21 11.23
CA ASP A 69 -8.33 -18.69 10.09
C ASP A 69 -7.83 -17.56 9.17
N ARG A 70 -8.22 -16.31 9.45
CA ARG A 70 -7.99 -15.15 8.60
C ARG A 70 -6.69 -14.42 8.91
N LEU A 71 -5.99 -14.84 9.97
CA LEU A 71 -4.68 -14.34 10.35
C LEU A 71 -3.70 -14.43 9.18
N ARG A 72 -3.72 -15.54 8.44
CA ARG A 72 -2.83 -15.74 7.30
C ARG A 72 -3.10 -14.76 6.15
N GLU A 73 -4.36 -14.53 5.81
CA GLU A 73 -4.75 -13.66 4.70
C GLU A 73 -4.46 -12.18 4.98
N LEU A 74 -4.65 -11.77 6.24
CA LEU A 74 -4.46 -10.39 6.65
C LEU A 74 -3.03 -10.05 7.05
N ALA A 75 -2.24 -11.03 7.50
CA ALA A 75 -1.03 -10.78 8.27
C ALA A 75 0.17 -11.62 7.82
N GLU A 76 0.20 -12.07 6.56
CA GLU A 76 1.30 -12.87 5.98
C GLU A 76 2.69 -12.22 6.04
N THR A 77 2.77 -10.90 6.26
CA THR A 77 4.04 -10.18 6.42
C THR A 77 4.15 -9.56 7.81
N PRO A 78 5.39 -9.42 8.35
CA PRO A 78 5.63 -8.74 9.63
C PRO A 78 5.02 -7.33 9.70
N LEU A 79 5.01 -6.59 8.59
CA LEU A 79 4.38 -5.26 8.56
C LEU A 79 2.88 -5.34 8.82
N LEU A 80 2.18 -6.24 8.12
CA LEU A 80 0.72 -6.34 8.26
C LEU A 80 0.34 -6.78 9.68
N LEU A 81 1.09 -7.70 10.29
CA LEU A 81 0.95 -8.04 11.71
C LEU A 81 1.14 -6.83 12.61
N LYS A 82 2.20 -6.03 12.38
CA LYS A 82 2.46 -4.83 13.16
C LYS A 82 1.30 -3.83 13.04
N LEU A 83 0.81 -3.57 11.83
CA LEU A 83 -0.33 -2.67 11.61
C LEU A 83 -1.60 -3.16 12.30
N LEU A 84 -1.86 -4.47 12.25
CA LEU A 84 -2.99 -5.09 12.94
C LEU A 84 -2.87 -4.92 14.46
N CYS A 85 -1.68 -5.18 15.01
CA CYS A 85 -1.42 -4.97 16.43
C CYS A 85 -1.56 -3.49 16.81
N GLU A 86 -1.00 -2.57 16.01
CA GLU A 86 -1.11 -1.13 16.21
C GLU A 86 -2.56 -0.65 16.21
N ILE A 87 -3.43 -1.20 15.37
CA ILE A 87 -4.87 -0.88 15.41
C ILE A 87 -5.50 -1.37 16.71
N TYR A 88 -5.11 -2.54 17.17
CA TYR A 88 -5.68 -3.20 18.34
C TYR A 88 -5.21 -2.62 19.69
N ASP A 89 -3.95 -2.15 19.77
CA ASP A 89 -3.25 -1.67 20.99
C ASP A 89 -3.86 -0.41 21.66
N GLN A 90 -5.04 0.04 21.24
CA GLN A 90 -5.78 1.07 21.98
C GLN A 90 -7.22 0.61 22.18
N PRO A 91 -7.68 0.45 23.44
CA PRO A 91 -9.04 0.13 23.78
C PRO A 91 -9.93 1.34 23.54
N ASP A 92 -10.15 1.70 22.28
CA ASP A 92 -11.40 2.33 21.89
C ASP A 92 -12.42 1.19 21.77
N PRO A 93 -13.39 1.08 22.69
CA PRO A 93 -14.41 0.03 22.65
C PRO A 93 -15.19 0.01 21.32
N ARG A 94 -15.19 1.12 20.55
CA ARG A 94 -15.84 1.23 19.22
C ARG A 94 -15.03 0.60 18.08
N LEU A 95 -13.74 0.35 18.30
CA LEU A 95 -12.83 -0.30 17.33
C LEU A 95 -12.68 -1.80 17.62
N PHE A 96 -12.80 -2.21 18.88
CA PHE A 96 -12.68 -3.60 19.31
C PHE A 96 -13.70 -4.53 18.65
N GLU A 97 -14.93 -4.07 18.39
CA GLU A 97 -15.92 -4.85 17.64
C GLU A 97 -15.57 -5.01 16.16
N LYS A 98 -14.71 -4.14 15.59
CA LYS A 98 -14.48 -4.05 14.14
C LYS A 98 -13.23 -4.75 13.62
N VAL A 99 -12.25 -5.07 14.47
CA VAL A 99 -11.00 -5.73 13.99
C VAL A 99 -11.29 -7.16 13.53
N GLY A 100 -12.13 -7.91 14.27
CA GLY A 100 -12.62 -9.23 13.85
C GLY A 100 -13.44 -9.19 12.55
N ASP A 101 -14.06 -8.05 12.24
CA ASP A 101 -14.86 -7.85 11.02
C ASP A 101 -14.02 -7.53 9.78
N LEU A 102 -12.74 -7.13 9.92
CA LEU A 102 -11.89 -6.77 8.78
C LEU A 102 -11.71 -7.98 7.89
N GLN A 103 -12.30 -8.05 6.69
CA GLN A 103 -12.26 -9.21 5.78
C GLN A 103 -11.02 -9.25 4.87
N SER A 104 -10.32 -8.13 4.73
CA SER A 104 -9.29 -7.96 3.69
C SER A 104 -8.15 -7.01 4.10
N LYS A 105 -7.03 -7.06 3.36
CA LYS A 105 -5.94 -6.08 3.49
C LYS A 105 -6.43 -4.65 3.22
N GLY A 106 -7.32 -4.45 2.26
CA GLY A 106 -7.89 -3.13 1.95
C GLY A 106 -8.61 -2.53 3.16
N GLU A 107 -9.40 -3.33 3.87
CA GLU A 107 -10.10 -2.88 5.08
C GLU A 107 -9.13 -2.64 6.24
N LEU A 108 -8.09 -3.49 6.38
CA LEU A 108 -7.02 -3.29 7.36
C LEU A 108 -6.34 -1.93 7.15
N PHE A 109 -5.87 -1.64 5.94
CA PHE A 109 -5.24 -0.35 5.65
C PHE A 109 -6.20 0.83 5.84
N ARG A 110 -7.49 0.69 5.47
CA ARG A 110 -8.49 1.72 5.73
C ARG A 110 -8.74 1.94 7.22
N ALA A 111 -8.64 0.90 8.05
CA ALA A 111 -8.69 1.04 9.50
C ALA A 111 -7.44 1.74 10.05
N VAL A 112 -6.24 1.39 9.55
CA VAL A 112 -4.98 2.06 9.91
C VAL A 112 -5.06 3.54 9.56
N ASP A 113 -5.47 3.88 8.34
CA ASP A 113 -5.55 5.27 7.88
C ASP A 113 -6.51 6.11 8.73
N ARG A 114 -7.67 5.56 9.12
CA ARG A 114 -8.57 6.23 10.08
C ARG A 114 -7.91 6.46 11.43
N LYS A 115 -7.26 5.44 11.99
CA LYS A 115 -6.60 5.53 13.31
C LYS A 115 -5.44 6.53 13.28
N TYR A 116 -4.59 6.44 12.26
CA TYR A 116 -3.41 7.28 12.10
C TYR A 116 -3.77 8.76 12.05
N ASN A 117 -4.83 9.13 11.32
CA ASN A 117 -5.29 10.50 11.25
C ASN A 117 -5.83 10.99 12.61
N THR A 118 -6.65 10.20 13.30
CA THR A 118 -7.15 10.54 14.65
C THR A 118 -6.01 10.72 15.65
N TRP A 119 -5.01 9.83 15.61
CA TRP A 119 -3.86 9.90 16.49
C TRP A 119 -3.04 11.17 16.25
N LYS A 120 -2.63 11.45 15.02
CA LYS A 120 -1.77 12.62 14.70
C LYS A 120 -2.47 13.95 14.95
N THR A 121 -3.78 14.02 14.72
CA THR A 121 -4.58 15.20 15.06
C THR A 121 -4.73 15.37 16.57
N GLY A 122 -4.93 14.28 17.32
CA GLY A 122 -4.98 14.28 18.78
C GLY A 122 -3.66 14.66 19.45
N GLU A 123 -2.52 14.32 18.86
CA GLU A 123 -1.17 14.73 19.31
C GLU A 123 -0.88 16.23 19.11
N GLY A 124 -1.77 16.98 18.45
CA GLY A 124 -1.56 18.40 18.18
C GLY A 124 -0.41 18.67 17.20
N VAL A 125 -0.12 17.73 16.30
CA VAL A 125 0.92 17.89 15.29
C VAL A 125 0.58 19.10 14.42
N ARG A 126 1.45 20.12 14.48
CA ARG A 126 1.30 21.35 13.72
C ARG A 126 1.61 21.08 12.25
N THR A 127 0.65 21.40 11.39
CA THR A 127 0.75 21.27 9.94
C THR A 127 0.23 22.53 9.28
N THR A 128 0.46 22.65 7.98
CA THR A 128 -0.07 23.76 7.20
C THR A 128 -1.59 23.70 7.17
N GLU A 129 -2.24 24.86 7.08
CA GLU A 129 -3.69 24.99 7.12
C GLU A 129 -4.39 23.99 6.18
N LYS A 130 -5.43 23.33 6.70
CA LYS A 130 -6.27 22.32 6.01
C LYS A 130 -5.55 21.05 5.57
N PHE A 131 -4.27 20.84 5.91
CA PHE A 131 -3.53 19.63 5.55
C PHE A 131 -4.30 18.34 5.89
N TRP A 132 -4.80 18.21 7.12
CA TRP A 132 -5.54 17.03 7.59
C TRP A 132 -6.86 16.77 6.83
N LYS A 133 -7.40 17.77 6.13
CA LYS A 133 -8.56 17.60 5.24
C LYS A 133 -8.16 16.99 3.90
N TRP A 134 -6.95 17.27 3.42
CA TRP A 134 -6.49 16.92 2.08
C TRP A 134 -5.56 15.72 2.02
N ASN A 135 -4.91 15.35 3.13
CA ASN A 135 -3.83 14.38 3.15
C ASN A 135 -4.15 13.04 2.45
N LYS A 136 -5.34 12.45 2.66
CA LYS A 136 -5.75 11.20 2.00
C LYS A 136 -5.83 11.35 0.48
N GLU A 137 -6.40 12.46 0.03
CA GLU A 137 -6.56 12.75 -1.39
C GLU A 137 -5.21 13.03 -2.06
N LEU A 138 -4.31 13.72 -1.36
CA LEU A 138 -2.93 13.95 -1.80
C LEU A 138 -2.16 12.64 -1.94
N LEU A 139 -2.21 11.78 -0.92
CA LEU A 139 -1.58 10.45 -0.94
C LEU A 139 -2.16 9.59 -2.06
N GLY A 140 -3.48 9.61 -2.26
CA GLY A 140 -4.15 8.88 -3.34
C GLY A 140 -3.72 9.37 -4.73
N GLY A 141 -3.74 10.68 -4.96
CA GLY A 141 -3.33 11.28 -6.24
C GLY A 141 -1.87 11.01 -6.57
N LEU A 142 -0.98 11.13 -5.57
CA LEU A 142 0.44 10.84 -5.73
C LEU A 142 0.69 9.35 -5.97
N ALA A 143 0.10 8.46 -5.15
CA ALA A 143 0.23 7.02 -5.31
C ALA A 143 -0.24 6.56 -6.70
N PHE A 144 -1.40 7.05 -7.14
CA PHE A 144 -1.94 6.75 -8.47
C PHE A 144 -0.98 7.20 -9.58
N ALA A 145 -0.47 8.43 -9.51
CA ALA A 145 0.46 8.95 -10.52
C ALA A 145 1.77 8.15 -10.57
N MET A 146 2.33 7.81 -9.40
CA MET A 146 3.53 6.98 -9.29
C MET A 146 3.31 5.56 -9.82
N LEU A 147 2.11 4.98 -9.65
CA LEU A 147 1.77 3.70 -10.27
C LEU A 147 1.60 3.81 -11.78
N GLN A 148 1.11 4.94 -12.30
CA GLN A 148 1.03 5.15 -13.75
C GLN A 148 2.42 5.26 -14.41
N ALA A 149 3.40 5.87 -13.74
CA ALA A 149 4.82 5.94 -14.16
C ALA A 149 4.99 6.31 -15.64
N ASP A 150 4.53 7.50 -16.02
CA ASP A 150 4.47 8.01 -17.40
C ASP A 150 3.76 7.10 -18.42
N GLY A 151 2.88 6.20 -17.96
CA GLY A 151 2.14 5.28 -18.80
C GLY A 151 2.87 3.98 -19.12
N SER A 152 4.01 3.71 -18.48
CA SER A 152 4.74 2.44 -18.65
C SER A 152 3.85 1.24 -18.26
N PRO A 153 3.61 0.25 -19.14
CA PRO A 153 2.76 -0.90 -18.81
C PRO A 153 3.28 -1.75 -17.64
N THR A 154 4.60 -1.84 -17.50
CA THR A 154 5.28 -2.70 -16.51
C THR A 154 5.93 -1.92 -15.38
N GLY A 155 6.31 -0.66 -15.63
CA GLY A 155 6.95 0.20 -14.65
C GLY A 155 5.95 0.78 -13.64
N LYS A 156 6.38 0.82 -12.38
CA LYS A 156 5.85 1.73 -11.36
C LYS A 156 6.99 2.44 -10.68
N TRP A 157 6.78 3.70 -10.30
CA TRP A 157 7.77 4.46 -9.53
C TRP A 157 7.64 4.10 -8.06
N LEU A 158 8.67 3.46 -7.49
CA LEU A 158 8.79 3.30 -6.03
C LEU A 158 9.32 4.59 -5.39
N GLN A 159 10.17 5.31 -6.13
CA GLN A 159 10.73 6.61 -5.79
C GLN A 159 10.39 7.60 -6.89
N CYS A 160 10.14 8.85 -6.53
CA CYS A 160 9.96 9.93 -7.49
C CYS A 160 10.71 11.18 -7.03
N ASP A 161 11.19 11.98 -7.99
CA ASP A 161 11.81 13.25 -7.67
C ASP A 161 10.80 14.16 -6.97
N ARG A 162 11.26 14.83 -5.91
CA ARG A 162 10.43 15.73 -5.11
C ARG A 162 9.76 16.80 -5.98
N ALA A 163 10.48 17.38 -6.93
CA ALA A 163 9.95 18.37 -7.86
C ALA A 163 8.82 17.80 -8.74
N ILE A 164 8.91 16.52 -9.11
CA ILE A 164 7.85 15.83 -9.87
C ILE A 164 6.63 15.58 -8.97
N ALA A 165 6.84 15.16 -7.72
CA ALA A 165 5.76 15.02 -6.75
C ALA A 165 5.02 16.34 -6.50
N GLU A 166 5.75 17.46 -6.36
CA GLU A 166 5.16 18.80 -6.24
C GLU A 166 4.29 19.14 -7.47
N GLN A 167 4.78 18.87 -8.69
CA GLN A 167 4.02 19.09 -9.92
C GLN A 167 2.76 18.20 -10.03
N ILE A 168 2.85 16.94 -9.60
CA ILE A 168 1.71 16.02 -9.56
C ILE A 168 0.63 16.57 -8.62
N LEU A 169 1.02 16.97 -7.41
CA LEU A 169 0.10 17.51 -6.41
C LEU A 169 -0.47 18.86 -6.84
N GLU A 170 0.33 19.74 -7.42
CA GLU A 170 -0.14 21.03 -7.95
C GLU A 170 -1.21 20.81 -9.02
N ARG A 171 -0.97 19.89 -9.96
CA ARG A 171 -1.94 19.54 -11.00
C ARG A 171 -3.22 18.96 -10.40
N PHE A 172 -3.09 18.09 -9.39
CA PHE A 172 -4.23 17.49 -8.69
C PHE A 172 -5.08 18.50 -7.91
N LEU A 173 -4.45 19.56 -7.40
CA LEU A 173 -5.07 20.62 -6.60
C LEU A 173 -5.62 21.77 -7.44
N ARG A 174 -5.30 21.81 -8.74
CA ARG A 174 -5.76 22.84 -9.67
C ARG A 174 -7.29 22.95 -9.61
N ASP A 175 -7.78 24.18 -9.51
CA ASP A 175 -9.20 24.55 -9.40
C ASP A 175 -9.94 24.05 -8.13
N ARG A 176 -9.21 23.52 -7.15
CA ARG A 176 -9.78 22.96 -5.92
C ARG A 176 -9.35 23.71 -4.66
N VAL A 177 -8.26 24.47 -4.76
CA VAL A 177 -7.68 25.29 -3.70
C VAL A 177 -7.12 26.58 -4.28
N THR A 178 -6.93 27.59 -3.42
CA THR A 178 -6.17 28.80 -3.76
C THR A 178 -4.68 28.51 -3.72
N ALA A 179 -3.91 29.10 -4.64
CA ALA A 179 -2.44 28.93 -4.75
C ALA A 179 -1.99 27.45 -4.76
N PRO A 180 -2.44 26.63 -5.73
CA PRO A 180 -2.17 25.19 -5.75
C PRO A 180 -0.68 24.83 -5.75
N GLY A 181 0.18 25.66 -6.37
CA GLY A 181 1.63 25.43 -6.37
C GLY A 181 2.28 25.60 -4.98
N GLU A 182 1.85 26.60 -4.20
CA GLU A 182 2.32 26.76 -2.82
C GLU A 182 1.78 25.64 -1.92
N LYS A 183 0.48 25.33 -2.04
CA LYS A 183 -0.13 24.23 -1.28
C LYS A 183 0.48 22.87 -1.59
N ALA A 184 0.86 22.61 -2.84
CA ALA A 184 1.55 21.38 -3.20
C ALA A 184 2.88 21.23 -2.46
N LYS A 185 3.68 22.30 -2.38
CA LYS A 185 4.96 22.31 -1.66
C LYS A 185 4.77 22.12 -0.15
N ASP A 186 3.89 22.93 0.44
CA ASP A 186 3.65 22.91 1.89
C ASP A 186 3.10 21.56 2.35
N TRP A 187 2.06 21.05 1.67
CA TRP A 187 1.45 19.79 2.07
C TRP A 187 2.31 18.58 1.73
N LEU A 188 3.15 18.63 0.69
CA LEU A 188 4.15 17.58 0.49
C LEU A 188 5.16 17.55 1.64
N GLN A 189 5.60 18.73 2.12
CA GLN A 189 6.49 18.82 3.26
C GLN A 189 5.83 18.28 4.55
N ASP A 190 4.55 18.55 4.77
CA ASP A 190 3.78 17.97 5.88
C ASP A 190 3.67 16.44 5.76
N LEU A 191 3.45 15.90 4.55
CA LEU A 191 3.43 14.45 4.33
C LEU A 191 4.76 13.79 4.67
N LEU A 192 5.89 14.43 4.35
CA LEU A 192 7.24 13.93 4.64
C LEU A 192 7.58 14.00 6.13
N ASN A 193 7.23 15.11 6.78
CA ASN A 193 7.60 15.35 8.17
C ASN A 193 6.76 14.54 9.16
N HIS A 194 5.48 14.36 8.84
CA HIS A 194 4.48 13.97 9.84
C HIS A 194 3.57 12.83 9.40
N HIS A 195 3.78 12.27 8.21
CA HIS A 195 2.87 11.29 7.62
C HIS A 195 3.62 10.15 6.91
N LEU A 196 2.94 9.49 5.97
CA LEU A 196 3.30 8.20 5.40
C LEU A 196 4.31 8.27 4.23
N LEU A 197 4.92 9.43 3.98
CA LEU A 197 6.04 9.59 3.05
C LEU A 197 7.38 9.73 3.80
N GLN A 198 8.48 9.49 3.08
CA GLN A 198 9.84 9.73 3.54
C GLN A 198 10.75 10.17 2.38
N VAL A 199 11.87 10.81 2.72
CA VAL A 199 12.96 11.06 1.77
C VAL A 199 13.67 9.74 1.48
N ALA A 200 13.92 9.47 0.20
CA ALA A 200 14.63 8.27 -0.24
C ALA A 200 16.14 8.37 0.06
N VAL A 201 16.91 7.37 -0.35
CA VAL A 201 18.39 7.40 -0.22
C VAL A 201 18.98 8.58 -1.01
N ASN A 202 18.42 8.85 -2.19
CA ASN A 202 18.68 10.10 -2.89
C ASN A 202 17.85 11.21 -2.22
N PRO A 203 18.49 12.27 -1.66
CA PRO A 203 17.80 13.31 -0.92
C PRO A 203 16.82 14.15 -1.76
N ASN A 204 16.94 14.09 -3.09
CA ASN A 204 16.02 14.76 -4.01
C ASN A 204 14.78 13.91 -4.34
N GLN A 205 14.74 12.67 -3.87
CA GLN A 205 13.65 11.72 -4.14
C GLN A 205 12.86 11.42 -2.87
N ILE A 206 11.61 11.05 -3.08
CA ILE A 206 10.69 10.66 -2.03
C ILE A 206 10.06 9.31 -2.35
N GLU A 207 9.64 8.61 -1.31
CA GLU A 207 8.92 7.34 -1.40
C GLU A 207 7.87 7.23 -0.30
N PHE A 208 6.91 6.34 -0.50
CA PHE A 208 6.06 5.90 0.59
C PHE A 208 6.91 5.11 1.58
N ARG A 209 6.65 5.26 2.88
CA ARG A 209 7.33 4.49 3.94
C ARG A 209 7.23 2.98 3.74
N HIS A 210 6.21 2.53 3.01
CA HIS A 210 6.10 1.16 2.55
C HIS A 210 5.32 1.06 1.23
N GLN A 211 5.72 0.12 0.36
CA GLN A 211 5.07 -0.09 -0.93
C GLN A 211 3.57 -0.42 -0.81
N LEU A 212 3.17 -1.22 0.18
CA LEU A 212 1.74 -1.53 0.39
C LEU A 212 0.90 -0.30 0.75
N LEU A 213 1.49 0.76 1.32
CA LEU A 213 0.78 2.02 1.54
C LEU A 213 0.53 2.73 0.20
N GLN A 214 1.52 2.73 -0.69
CA GLN A 214 1.37 3.24 -2.05
C GLN A 214 0.26 2.46 -2.79
N ASP A 215 0.31 1.13 -2.76
CA ASP A 215 -0.67 0.28 -3.43
C ASP A 215 -2.09 0.52 -2.85
N TYR A 216 -2.22 0.70 -1.52
CA TYR A 216 -3.49 1.04 -0.85
C TYR A 216 -4.04 2.42 -1.24
N TYR A 217 -3.24 3.48 -1.20
CA TYR A 217 -3.73 4.82 -1.56
C TYR A 217 -4.07 4.93 -3.05
N ALA A 218 -3.36 4.20 -3.91
CA ALA A 218 -3.76 4.07 -5.31
C ALA A 218 -5.11 3.34 -5.45
N ALA A 219 -5.36 2.29 -4.65
CA ALA A 219 -6.64 1.59 -4.61
C ALA A 219 -7.81 2.53 -4.23
N GLU A 220 -7.63 3.33 -3.17
CA GLU A 220 -8.60 4.34 -2.76
C GLU A 220 -8.89 5.36 -3.86
N TYR A 221 -7.84 5.80 -4.57
CA TYR A 221 -7.99 6.75 -5.67
C TYR A 221 -8.80 6.16 -6.84
N VAL A 222 -8.47 4.93 -7.28
CA VAL A 222 -9.20 4.27 -8.37
C VAL A 222 -10.65 3.97 -7.99
N LEU A 223 -10.91 3.62 -6.72
CA LEU A 223 -12.27 3.38 -6.22
C LEU A 223 -13.19 4.57 -6.49
N LEU A 224 -12.72 5.81 -6.25
CA LEU A 224 -13.48 7.03 -6.49
C LEU A 224 -13.82 7.24 -7.98
N GLN A 225 -12.99 6.71 -8.87
CA GLN A 225 -13.13 6.84 -10.32
C GLN A 225 -13.87 5.67 -10.97
N LEU A 226 -14.08 4.56 -10.26
CA LEU A 226 -14.58 3.30 -10.82
C LEU A 226 -15.89 3.46 -11.62
N LYS A 227 -16.78 4.34 -11.15
CA LYS A 227 -18.06 4.66 -11.83
C LYS A 227 -17.89 5.44 -13.14
N ASN A 228 -16.78 6.15 -13.31
CA ASN A 228 -16.49 7.01 -14.46
C ASN A 228 -15.59 6.32 -15.50
N ILE A 229 -15.03 5.15 -15.17
CA ILE A 229 -14.18 4.36 -16.05
C ILE A 229 -15.06 3.36 -16.79
N ASN A 230 -15.01 3.32 -18.13
CA ASN A 230 -15.74 2.32 -18.93
C ASN A 230 -15.01 0.96 -18.98
N ASP A 231 -15.65 -0.08 -19.50
CA ASP A 231 -15.10 -1.45 -19.48
C ASP A 231 -13.77 -1.56 -20.24
N THR A 232 -13.67 -0.97 -21.43
CA THR A 232 -12.43 -0.95 -22.20
C THR A 232 -11.29 -0.25 -21.45
N GLN A 233 -11.58 0.88 -20.78
CA GLN A 233 -10.59 1.59 -19.97
C GLN A 233 -10.20 0.78 -18.72
N LEU A 234 -11.17 0.15 -18.05
CA LEU A 234 -10.93 -0.69 -16.87
C LEU A 234 -10.01 -1.87 -17.23
N GLN A 235 -10.30 -2.52 -18.35
CA GLN A 235 -9.49 -3.60 -18.90
C GLN A 235 -8.08 -3.14 -19.25
N ARG A 236 -7.98 -2.15 -20.15
CA ARG A 236 -6.70 -1.73 -20.76
C ARG A 236 -5.76 -1.02 -19.79
N ASN A 237 -6.29 -0.15 -18.93
CA ASN A 237 -5.47 0.74 -18.11
C ASN A 237 -5.22 0.21 -16.70
N TYR A 238 -5.89 -0.88 -16.30
CA TYR A 238 -5.80 -1.42 -14.95
C TYR A 238 -5.68 -2.95 -14.95
N LEU A 239 -6.71 -3.67 -15.37
CA LEU A 239 -6.78 -5.13 -15.19
C LEU A 239 -5.70 -5.88 -15.98
N ASN A 240 -5.33 -5.40 -17.17
CA ASN A 240 -4.30 -6.04 -18.00
C ASN A 240 -2.86 -5.69 -17.59
N LEU A 241 -2.68 -4.95 -16.49
CA LEU A 241 -1.37 -4.45 -16.06
C LEU A 241 -1.04 -4.98 -14.66
N LEU A 242 0.03 -5.79 -14.56
CA LEU A 242 0.43 -6.49 -13.33
C LEU A 242 0.62 -5.55 -12.12
N LYS A 243 1.09 -4.32 -12.36
CA LYS A 243 1.29 -3.30 -11.31
C LYS A 243 0.02 -2.93 -10.54
N TRP A 244 -1.16 -3.18 -11.13
CA TRP A 244 -2.46 -2.91 -10.52
C TRP A 244 -3.06 -4.10 -9.79
N THR A 245 -2.47 -5.30 -9.86
CA THR A 245 -3.05 -6.50 -9.25
C THR A 245 -3.28 -6.35 -7.74
N GLU A 246 -2.28 -5.88 -6.98
CA GLU A 246 -2.42 -5.68 -5.54
C GLU A 246 -3.37 -4.50 -5.20
N PRO A 247 -3.23 -3.30 -5.81
CA PRO A 247 -4.19 -2.21 -5.60
C PRO A 247 -5.64 -2.62 -5.90
N LEU A 248 -5.90 -3.35 -6.99
CA LEU A 248 -7.26 -3.75 -7.35
C LEU A 248 -7.82 -4.81 -6.39
N ALA A 249 -6.98 -5.71 -5.87
CA ALA A 249 -7.41 -6.64 -4.82
C ALA A 249 -7.80 -5.90 -3.53
N MET A 250 -6.99 -4.91 -3.10
CA MET A 250 -7.36 -4.06 -1.96
C MET A 250 -8.63 -3.23 -2.25
N MET A 251 -8.76 -2.69 -3.46
CA MET A 251 -9.92 -1.91 -3.88
C MET A 251 -11.19 -2.75 -3.86
N ALA A 252 -11.15 -3.99 -4.35
CA ALA A 252 -12.30 -4.87 -4.50
C ALA A 252 -13.09 -5.05 -3.18
N ALA A 253 -12.38 -5.21 -2.07
CA ALA A 253 -13.00 -5.33 -0.74
C ALA A 253 -13.71 -4.04 -0.29
N LEU A 254 -13.30 -2.91 -0.84
CA LEU A 254 -13.75 -1.58 -0.45
C LEU A 254 -14.91 -1.07 -1.30
N ILE A 255 -15.29 -1.79 -2.36
CA ILE A 255 -16.42 -1.44 -3.23
C ILE A 255 -17.73 -1.63 -2.47
N PRO A 256 -18.54 -0.57 -2.27
CA PRO A 256 -19.75 -0.66 -1.46
C PRO A 256 -20.97 -1.22 -2.22
N ASP A 257 -20.89 -1.28 -3.55
CA ASP A 257 -22.01 -1.51 -4.46
C ASP A 257 -21.78 -2.77 -5.32
N GLU A 258 -22.79 -3.65 -5.35
CA GLU A 258 -22.72 -4.95 -6.00
C GLU A 258 -22.51 -4.87 -7.52
N ILE A 259 -23.08 -3.84 -8.17
CA ILE A 259 -22.99 -3.67 -9.62
C ILE A 259 -21.53 -3.42 -9.99
N TYR A 260 -20.85 -2.52 -9.29
CA TYR A 260 -19.45 -2.23 -9.56
C TYR A 260 -18.51 -3.37 -9.14
N ALA A 261 -18.82 -4.06 -8.03
CA ALA A 261 -18.06 -5.23 -7.60
C ALA A 261 -18.16 -6.37 -8.64
N THR A 262 -19.37 -6.69 -9.09
CA THR A 262 -19.64 -7.71 -10.11
C THR A 262 -19.01 -7.31 -11.45
N ARG A 263 -19.11 -6.04 -11.83
CA ARG A 263 -18.48 -5.50 -13.04
C ARG A 263 -16.97 -5.70 -13.01
N LEU A 264 -16.30 -5.33 -11.92
CA LEU A 264 -14.85 -5.52 -11.76
C LEU A 264 -14.46 -6.99 -11.96
N VAL A 265 -15.16 -7.92 -11.29
CA VAL A 265 -14.87 -9.36 -11.36
C VAL A 265 -15.11 -9.92 -12.77
N LYS A 266 -16.23 -9.57 -13.42
CA LYS A 266 -16.54 -10.01 -14.79
C LYS A 266 -15.47 -9.54 -15.77
N GLN A 267 -15.11 -8.27 -15.72
CA GLN A 267 -14.10 -7.69 -16.60
C GLN A 267 -12.71 -8.32 -16.37
N ALA A 268 -12.39 -8.69 -15.12
CA ALA A 268 -11.15 -9.40 -14.81
C ALA A 268 -11.14 -10.83 -15.37
N LEU A 269 -12.27 -11.55 -15.26
CA LEU A 269 -12.42 -12.91 -15.81
C LEU A 269 -12.32 -12.95 -17.34
N GLU A 270 -12.67 -11.88 -18.04
CA GLU A 270 -12.49 -11.77 -19.49
C GLU A 270 -11.01 -11.68 -19.90
N ILE A 271 -10.14 -11.17 -19.02
CA ILE A 271 -8.71 -10.99 -19.29
C ILE A 271 -7.89 -12.18 -18.78
N ASP A 272 -8.06 -12.53 -17.51
CA ASP A 272 -7.27 -13.57 -16.84
C ASP A 272 -8.10 -14.24 -15.74
N TRP A 273 -8.28 -15.55 -15.84
CA TRP A 273 -9.11 -16.30 -14.90
C TRP A 273 -8.56 -16.33 -13.47
N LYS A 274 -7.23 -16.30 -13.30
CA LYS A 274 -6.60 -16.26 -11.97
C LYS A 274 -6.83 -14.91 -11.31
N LEU A 275 -6.67 -13.81 -12.05
CA LEU A 275 -7.00 -12.47 -11.58
C LEU A 275 -8.49 -12.37 -11.24
N GLY A 276 -9.36 -12.83 -12.13
CA GLY A 276 -10.80 -12.84 -11.90
C GLY A 276 -11.20 -13.61 -10.63
N ALA A 277 -10.66 -14.82 -10.44
CA ALA A 277 -10.88 -15.61 -9.22
C ALA A 277 -10.33 -14.91 -7.97
N ARG A 278 -9.14 -14.30 -8.06
CA ARG A 278 -8.54 -13.54 -6.96
C ARG A 278 -9.42 -12.35 -6.57
N LEU A 279 -9.90 -11.56 -7.53
CA LEU A 279 -10.78 -10.42 -7.25
C LEU A 279 -12.14 -10.88 -6.72
N ALA A 280 -12.69 -11.98 -7.23
CA ALA A 280 -13.93 -12.57 -6.70
C ALA A 280 -13.80 -12.95 -5.21
N GLY A 281 -12.65 -13.48 -4.79
CA GLY A 281 -12.38 -13.76 -3.37
C GLY A 281 -12.13 -12.52 -2.51
N ASN A 282 -11.78 -11.37 -3.12
CA ASN A 282 -11.50 -10.13 -2.39
C ASN A 282 -12.69 -9.17 -2.31
N VAL A 283 -13.73 -9.30 -3.15
CA VAL A 283 -14.95 -8.47 -2.99
C VAL A 283 -15.63 -8.76 -1.65
N GLN A 284 -16.45 -7.85 -1.15
CA GLN A 284 -17.14 -8.04 0.14
C GLN A 284 -17.93 -9.36 0.16
N PRO A 285 -17.94 -10.11 1.28
CA PRO A 285 -18.58 -11.43 1.35
C PRO A 285 -20.06 -11.44 0.93
N LYS A 286 -20.79 -10.34 1.18
CA LYS A 286 -22.20 -10.20 0.77
C LYS A 286 -22.42 -10.23 -0.75
N PHE A 287 -21.38 -9.97 -1.55
CA PHE A 287 -21.42 -10.04 -3.02
C PHE A 287 -20.86 -11.36 -3.56
N GLN A 288 -20.26 -12.17 -2.70
CA GLN A 288 -19.79 -13.49 -3.08
C GLN A 288 -20.99 -14.45 -3.05
N LYS A 289 -21.35 -15.02 -4.20
CA LYS A 289 -22.34 -16.10 -4.22
C LYS A 289 -21.75 -17.29 -3.45
N ARG A 290 -22.47 -17.75 -2.43
CA ARG A 290 -22.11 -19.00 -1.76
C ARG A 290 -22.23 -20.15 -2.77
N PRO A 291 -21.22 -21.03 -2.87
CA PRO A 291 -21.34 -22.25 -3.68
C PRO A 291 -22.47 -23.14 -3.18
#